data_AF-A0A4R7V6G6-F1
#
_entry.id   AF-A0A4R7V6G6-F1
#
_cell.length_a   1.000
_cell.length_b   1.000
_cell.length_c   1.000
_cell.angle_alpha   90.00
_cell.angle_beta   90.00
_cell.angle_gamma   90.00
#
_symmetry.space_group_name_H-M   'P 1'
#
loop_
_entity.id
_entity.type
_entity.pdbx_description
1 polymer ?
#
loop_
_entity_poly.entity_id
_entity_poly.type
_entity_poly.pdbx_seq_one_letter_code
_entity_poly.pdbx_strand_id
1 'polypeptide(L)' 'MSNSNPTAEISGLQICIVNTDAQIDAALDNGDRRAFRVWCLRRASLIARVERVLVEAATMPQAA' A
#
# COMPACT_ATOMS: atom_id res chain seq x y z
N MET A 1 -23.01 9.06 3.44
CA MET A 1 -21.78 8.53 2.81
C MET A 1 -20.63 8.98 3.70
N SER A 2 -19.86 8.04 4.27
CA SER A 2 -18.70 8.42 5.08
C SER A 2 -17.65 8.97 4.13
N ASN A 3 -17.30 10.26 4.25
CA ASN A 3 -16.21 10.84 3.48
C ASN A 3 -14.91 10.18 3.93
N SER A 4 -14.52 9.10 3.25
CA SER A 4 -13.21 8.49 3.38
C SER A 4 -12.17 9.58 3.12
N ASN A 5 -11.39 9.96 4.14
CA ASN A 5 -10.32 10.95 3.97
C ASN A 5 -9.17 10.29 3.18
N PRO A 6 -8.99 10.57 1.88
CA PRO A 6 -8.05 9.83 1.05
C PRO A 6 -6.61 10.02 1.53
N THR A 7 -6.29 11.18 2.09
CA THR A 7 -4.98 11.48 2.68
C THR A 7 -4.66 10.57 3.87
N ALA A 8 -5.65 10.33 4.74
CA ALA A 8 -5.46 9.44 5.88
C ALA A 8 -5.27 7.98 5.44
N GLU A 9 -6.02 7.54 4.43
CA GLU A 9 -5.87 6.19 3.86
C GLU A 9 -4.50 6.01 3.18
N ILE A 10 -4.07 6.97 2.36
CA ILE A 10 -2.74 6.95 1.72
C ILE A 10 -1.62 6.88 2.76
N SER A 11 -1.72 7.67 3.84
CA SER A 11 -0.73 7.65 4.91
C SER A 11 -0.64 6.28 5.59
N GLY A 12 -1.78 5.65 5.87
CA GLY A 12 -1.83 4.29 6.43
C GLY A 12 -1.24 3.24 5.49
N LEU A 13 -1.50 3.37 4.18
CA LEU A 13 -0.94 2.47 3.17
C LEU A 13 0.57 2.63 3.02
N GLN A 14 1.11 3.85 3.09
CA GLN A 14 2.55 4.11 3.07
C GLN A 14 3.27 3.42 4.24
N ILE A 15 2.73 3.51 5.46
CA ILE A 15 3.26 2.79 6.62
C ILE A 15 3.26 1.27 6.37
N CYS A 16 2.18 0.74 5.80
CA CYS A 16 2.09 -0.68 5.46
C CYS A 16 3.14 -1.10 4.41
N ILE A 17 3.44 -0.24 3.43
CA ILE A 17 4.46 -0.49 2.41
C ILE A 17 5.84 -0.55 3.06
N VAL A 18 6.20 0.44 3.87
CA VAL A 18 7.49 0.48 4.58
C VAL A 18 7.68 -0.76 5.46
N ASN A 19 6.64 -1.15 6.20
CA ASN A 19 6.70 -2.37 7.01
C ASN A 19 6.84 -3.63 6.15
N THR A 20 6.22 -3.66 4.96
CA THR A 20 6.33 -4.80 4.04
C THR A 20 7.74 -4.88 3.45
N ASP A 21 8.38 -3.76 3.14
CA ASP A 21 9.76 -3.72 2.64
C ASP A 21 10.72 -4.35 3.65
N ALA A 22 10.59 -4.03 4.95
CA ALA A 22 11.38 -4.68 6.01
C ALA A 22 11.16 -6.20 6.08
N GLN A 23 9.97 -6.70 5.77
CA GLN A 23 9.69 -8.15 5.73
C GLN A 23 10.28 -8.82 4.48
N ILE A 24 10.38 -8.10 3.36
CA ILE A 24 11.07 -8.56 2.15
C ILE A 24 12.55 -8.73 2.47
N ASP A 25 13.18 -7.73 3.09
CA ASP A 25 14.58 -7.78 3.48
C ASP A 25 14.85 -8.94 4.43
N ALA A 26 14.03 -9.09 5.48
CA ALA A 26 14.15 -10.22 6.40
C ALA A 26 13.97 -11.58 5.69
N ALA A 27 13.10 -11.69 4.69
CA ALA A 27 12.95 -12.93 3.93
C ALA A 27 14.17 -13.22 3.05
N LEU A 28 14.81 -12.19 2.49
CA LEU A 28 16.06 -12.33 1.74
C LEU A 28 17.22 -12.77 2.65
N ASP A 29 17.38 -12.12 3.81
CA ASP A 29 18.43 -12.44 4.79
C ASP A 29 18.31 -13.88 5.30
N ASN A 30 17.09 -14.37 5.47
CA ASN A 30 16.81 -15.74 5.89
C ASN A 30 16.83 -16.76 4.74
N GLY A 31 16.98 -16.33 3.49
CA GLY A 31 16.90 -17.19 2.30
C GLY A 31 15.51 -17.81 2.05
N ASP A 32 14.45 -17.28 2.67
CA ASP A 32 13.09 -17.78 2.54
C ASP A 32 12.43 -17.25 1.26
N ARG A 33 12.61 -18.01 0.17
CA ARG A 33 12.02 -17.71 -1.15
C ARG A 33 10.49 -17.69 -1.14
N ARG A 34 9.83 -18.42 -0.23
CA ARG A 34 8.37 -18.44 -0.16
C ARG A 34 7.87 -17.16 0.48
N ALA A 35 8.43 -16.79 1.63
CA ALA A 35 8.09 -15.55 2.32
C ALA A 35 8.37 -14.34 1.41
N PHE A 36 9.54 -14.32 0.75
CA PHE A 36 9.89 -13.26 -0.20
C PHE A 36 8.80 -13.05 -1.26
N ARG A 37 8.36 -14.12 -1.94
CA ARG A 37 7.28 -14.02 -2.96
C ARG A 37 5.97 -13.49 -2.37
N VAL A 38 5.58 -13.96 -1.19
CA VAL A 38 4.36 -13.51 -0.52
C VAL A 38 4.43 -12.01 -0.20
N TRP A 39 5.56 -11.54 0.34
CA TRP A 39 5.76 -10.14 0.68
C TRP A 39 5.83 -9.24 -0.55
N CYS A 40 6.47 -9.68 -1.64
CA CYS A 40 6.45 -8.96 -2.92
C CYS A 40 5.03 -8.80 -3.48
N LEU A 41 4.21 -9.86 -3.44
CA LEU A 41 2.81 -9.78 -3.87
C LEU A 41 1.99 -8.83 -3.00
N ARG A 42 2.20 -8.87 -1.67
CA ARG A 42 1.56 -7.94 -0.74
C ARG A 42 1.95 -6.49 -1.05
N ARG A 43 3.22 -6.22 -1.30
CA ARG A 43 3.72 -4.89 -1.67
C ARG A 43 3.06 -4.38 -2.95
N ALA A 44 3.00 -5.21 -3.98
CA ALA A 44 2.34 -4.85 -5.25
C ALA A 44 0.85 -4.50 -5.05
N SER A 45 0.14 -5.28 -4.23
CA SER A 45 -1.25 -5.02 -3.88
C SER A 45 -1.44 -3.69 -3.13
N LEU A 46 -0.53 -3.37 -2.20
CA LEU A 46 -0.56 -2.09 -1.48
C LEU A 46 -0.33 -0.90 -2.41
N ILE A 47 0.61 -0.99 -3.35
CA ILE A 47 0.88 0.06 -4.34
C ILE A 47 -0.35 0.27 -5.23
N ALA A 48 -0.92 -0.80 -5.77
CA ALA A 48 -2.13 -0.73 -6.60
C ALA A 48 -3.31 -0.08 -5.84
N ARG A 49 -3.40 -0.31 -4.52
CA ARG A 49 -4.41 0.35 -3.68
C ARG A 49 -4.13 1.84 -3.49
N VAL A 50 -2.87 2.24 -3.28
CA VAL A 50 -2.49 3.67 -3.23
C VAL A 50 -2.86 4.37 -4.54
N GLU A 51 -2.51 3.76 -5.67
CA GLU A 51 -2.85 4.30 -7.01
C GLU A 51 -4.36 4.48 -7.18
N ARG A 52 -5.17 3.49 -6.77
CA ARG A 52 -6.63 3.60 -6.80
C ARG A 52 -7.13 4.77 -5.95
N VAL A 53 -6.67 4.88 -4.70
CA VAL A 53 -7.10 5.96 -3.79
C VAL A 53 -6.69 7.33 -4.33
N LEU A 54 -5.51 7.44 -4.94
CA LEU A 54 -5.06 8.68 -5.59
C LEU A 54 -5.97 9.06 -6.77
N VAL A 55 -6.33 8.10 -7.62
CA VAL A 55 -7.24 8.33 -8.75
C VAL A 55 -8.64 8.72 -8.26
N GLU A 56 -9.17 8.03 -7.25
CA GLU A 56 -10.47 8.36 -6.64
C GLU A 56 -10.44 9.78 -6.05
N ALA A 57 -9.40 10.15 -5.30
CA ALA A 57 -9.25 11.48 -4.74
C ALA A 57 -9.14 12.58 -5.81
N ALA A 58 -8.46 12.30 -6.93
CA ALA A 58 -8.29 13.25 -8.03
C ALA A 58 -9.56 13.41 -8.90
N THR A 59 -10.46 12.42 -8.88
CA THR A 59 -11.68 12.39 -9.71
C THR A 59 -12.96 12.69 -8.92
N MET A 60 -12.89 12.79 -7.59
CA MET A 60 -14.01 13.22 -6.76
C MET A 60 -14.38 14.68 -7.09
N PRO A 61 -15.65 14.98 -7.39
CA PRO A 61 -16.11 16.34 -7.61
C PRO A 61 -15.83 17.19 -6.38
N GLN A 62 -15.04 18.25 -6.55
CA GLN A 62 -14.84 19.24 -5.50
C GLN A 62 -16.17 19.98 -5.34
N ALA A 63 -16.90 19.69 -4.26
CA ALA A 63 -18.12 20.42 -3.94
C ALA A 63 -17.74 21.89 -3.75
N ALA A 64 -18.16 22.73 -4.70
CA ALA A 64 -17.97 24.17 -4.73
C ALA A 64 -18.84 24.89 -3.69
#